data_AF-A0A2V8VKW6-F1
#
_entry.id   AF-A0A2V8VKW6-F1
#
_cell.length_a   1.000
_cell.length_b   1.000
_cell.length_c   1.000
_cell.angle_alpha   90.00
_cell.angle_beta   90.00
_cell.angle_gamma   90.00
#
_symmetry.space_group_name_H-M   'P 1'
#
loop_
_entity.id
_entity.type
_entity.pdbx_description
1 polymer ?
#
loop_
_entity_poly.entity_id
_entity_poly.type
_entity_poly.pdbx_seq_one_letter_code
_entity_poly.pdbx_strand_id
1 'polypeptide(L)'
;MTVSFGPSGTIGRRALLRLLVLALGGAAAAAAMSYAADDRDTDKVGIDRRLAAALVRAGFTGRIESRLEARLGRPIDPARADLGRLLFFDKILGLHEDNSCAGCHSPAFGFGDSQRMAIGVDNNGVVGPNRRGPRNQRRSPLVANTIFYPALMWTPRFVALSGDPFDPSLGFKFPPPENLLTGVPTLLSAQGSLPSTELVEMAGFTGITANPGPFGARHFQFDNGLGQTLPAPDETGFHNFPIQAMVDARLNAIPAYLEKFGAVFNGGVPLSPGGITIHMRRLAIAEFQTTLTAADAPLDRFARGETRAMTSGQKRGALLFFEKARCVTCHAVAGPSNEMFSDFRPHRIGGPQVAPVFGVGTARVRLGDERPPGRPFCRSVRRDPGGRNRSEAPQAHQTFGG
;
A
#
# COMPACT_ATOMS: atom_id res chain seq x y z
N MET A 1 -91.12 -4.99 -9.61
CA MET A 1 -90.36 -5.74 -8.59
C MET A 1 -89.99 -4.75 -7.49
N THR A 2 -90.67 -4.80 -6.37
CA THR A 2 -90.42 -3.98 -5.17
C THR A 2 -89.39 -4.68 -4.29
N VAL A 3 -88.24 -4.04 -4.04
CA VAL A 3 -87.25 -4.52 -3.06
C VAL A 3 -87.40 -3.70 -1.79
N SER A 4 -87.72 -4.40 -0.70
CA SER A 4 -87.82 -3.88 0.67
C SER A 4 -86.42 -3.81 1.30
N PHE A 5 -86.08 -2.68 1.94
CA PHE A 5 -84.91 -2.56 2.81
C PHE A 5 -85.37 -2.47 4.27
N GLY A 6 -84.92 -3.43 5.09
CA GLY A 6 -85.13 -3.50 6.54
C GLY A 6 -84.22 -2.57 7.36
N PRO A 7 -84.41 -2.50 8.69
CA PRO A 7 -84.09 -1.32 9.48
C PRO A 7 -82.61 -1.20 9.88
N SER A 8 -82.19 0.06 10.01
CA SER A 8 -80.87 0.53 10.44
C SER A 8 -80.41 -0.08 11.77
N GLY A 9 -79.30 -0.83 11.73
CA GLY A 9 -78.60 -1.32 12.92
C GLY A 9 -77.89 -0.17 13.65
N THR A 10 -78.27 0.05 14.91
CA THR A 10 -77.58 0.97 15.81
C THR A 10 -76.23 0.38 16.24
N ILE A 11 -75.14 1.04 15.85
CA ILE A 11 -73.78 0.69 16.31
C ILE A 11 -73.72 0.96 17.81
N GLY A 12 -73.64 -0.09 18.62
CA GLY A 12 -73.59 0.03 20.08
C GLY A 12 -72.39 0.86 20.54
N ARG A 13 -72.58 1.73 21.55
CA ARG A 13 -71.55 2.62 22.14
C ARG A 13 -70.19 1.96 22.38
N ARG A 14 -70.16 0.66 22.71
CA ARG A 14 -68.93 -0.13 22.91
C ARG A 14 -68.15 -0.40 21.61
N ALA A 15 -68.83 -0.57 20.48
CA ALA A 15 -68.21 -0.71 19.16
C ALA A 15 -67.65 0.63 18.68
N LEU A 16 -68.38 1.73 18.93
CA LEU A 16 -67.90 3.08 18.63
C LEU A 16 -66.64 3.45 19.43
N LEU A 17 -66.60 3.12 20.73
CA LEU A 17 -65.41 3.34 21.57
C LEU A 17 -64.19 2.52 21.09
N ARG A 18 -64.40 1.26 20.69
CA ARG A 18 -63.31 0.41 20.17
C ARG A 18 -62.74 0.94 18.85
N LEU A 19 -63.59 1.42 17.95
CA LEU A 19 -63.17 2.06 16.70
C LEU A 19 -62.39 3.36 16.95
N LEU A 20 -62.82 4.18 17.93
CA LEU A 20 -62.13 5.41 18.31
C LEU A 20 -60.76 5.16 18.92
N VAL A 21 -60.63 4.15 19.80
CA VAL A 21 -59.35 3.76 20.40
C VAL A 21 -58.38 3.20 19.36
N LEU A 22 -58.87 2.40 18.40
CA LEU A 22 -58.06 1.89 17.28
C LEU A 22 -57.61 3.00 16.34
N ALA A 23 -58.49 3.96 16.02
CA ALA A 23 -58.15 5.10 15.16
C ALA A 23 -57.12 6.03 15.83
N LEU A 24 -57.28 6.32 17.12
CA LEU A 24 -56.33 7.14 17.90
C LEU A 24 -54.99 6.42 18.07
N GLY A 25 -54.99 5.11 18.32
CA GLY A 25 -53.77 4.30 18.39
C GLY A 25 -53.01 4.24 17.05
N GLY A 26 -53.74 4.12 15.93
CA GLY A 26 -53.15 4.15 14.58
C GLY A 26 -52.55 5.51 14.22
N ALA A 27 -53.22 6.61 14.56
CA ALA A 27 -52.72 7.97 14.33
C ALA A 27 -51.48 8.30 15.17
N ALA A 28 -51.46 7.88 16.46
CA ALA A 28 -50.30 8.06 17.32
C ALA A 28 -49.09 7.24 16.85
N ALA A 29 -49.30 6.00 16.38
CA ALA A 29 -48.24 5.18 15.80
C ALA A 29 -47.68 5.78 14.51
N ALA A 30 -48.54 6.29 13.62
CA ALA A 30 -48.12 6.96 12.39
C ALA A 30 -47.33 8.25 12.66
N ALA A 31 -47.78 9.06 13.63
CA ALA A 31 -47.07 10.27 14.04
C ALA A 31 -45.70 9.97 14.67
N ALA A 32 -45.62 8.95 15.54
CA ALA A 32 -44.36 8.51 16.13
C ALA A 32 -43.38 7.93 15.09
N MET A 33 -43.88 7.19 14.10
CA MET A 33 -43.06 6.69 12.99
C MET A 33 -42.56 7.82 12.09
N SER A 34 -43.38 8.84 11.82
CA SER A 34 -42.99 10.01 11.03
C SER A 34 -41.94 10.85 11.77
N TYR A 35 -42.16 11.12 13.06
CA TYR A 35 -41.21 11.86 13.90
C TYR A 35 -39.87 11.12 14.06
N ALA A 36 -39.91 9.80 14.26
CA ALA A 36 -38.70 8.97 14.33
C ALA A 36 -38.00 8.78 12.98
N ALA A 37 -38.67 9.03 11.85
CA ALA A 37 -38.06 9.06 10.53
C ALA A 37 -37.40 10.42 10.26
N ASP A 38 -38.04 11.52 10.67
CA ASP A 38 -37.52 12.89 10.54
C ASP A 38 -36.29 13.13 11.42
N ASP A 39 -36.28 12.66 12.67
CA ASP A 39 -35.12 12.73 13.57
C ASP A 39 -33.92 11.92 13.04
N ARG A 40 -34.20 10.77 12.40
CA ARG A 40 -33.17 9.94 11.75
C ARG A 40 -32.62 10.55 10.46
N ASP A 41 -33.36 11.41 9.78
CA ASP A 41 -32.90 12.07 8.55
C ASP A 41 -32.19 13.39 8.86
N THR A 42 -32.66 14.13 9.88
CA THR A 42 -31.97 15.32 10.40
C THR A 42 -30.62 15.00 11.04
N ASP A 43 -30.48 13.89 11.79
CA ASP A 43 -29.18 13.42 12.29
C ASP A 43 -28.23 13.03 11.14
N LYS A 44 -28.77 12.49 10.03
CA LYS A 44 -27.98 12.18 8.82
C LYS A 44 -27.50 13.43 8.08
N VAL A 45 -28.37 14.42 7.91
CA VAL A 45 -27.97 15.70 7.30
C VAL A 45 -26.95 16.43 8.20
N GLY A 46 -27.13 16.33 9.52
CA GLY A 46 -26.20 16.87 10.51
C GLY A 46 -24.81 16.22 10.46
N ILE A 47 -24.74 14.89 10.42
CA ILE A 47 -23.47 14.16 10.34
C ILE A 47 -22.75 14.42 9.01
N ASP A 48 -23.48 14.55 7.91
CA ASP A 48 -22.91 14.82 6.59
C ASP A 48 -22.25 16.19 6.54
N ARG A 49 -22.96 17.23 7.00
CA ARG A 49 -22.43 18.60 7.07
C ARG A 49 -21.19 18.66 7.97
N ARG A 50 -21.23 17.99 9.12
CA ARG A 50 -20.09 17.95 10.06
C ARG A 50 -18.87 17.25 9.45
N LEU A 51 -19.07 16.09 8.83
CA LEU A 51 -17.97 15.35 8.21
C LEU A 51 -17.37 16.13 7.05
N ALA A 52 -18.20 16.70 6.16
CA ALA A 52 -17.72 17.53 5.07
C ALA A 52 -16.86 18.70 5.59
N ALA A 53 -17.32 19.40 6.64
CA ALA A 53 -16.54 20.46 7.25
C ALA A 53 -15.22 19.97 7.89
N ALA A 54 -15.21 18.78 8.49
CA ALA A 54 -14.00 18.17 9.05
C ALA A 54 -12.97 17.83 7.97
N LEU A 55 -13.40 17.29 6.83
CA LEU A 55 -12.53 16.98 5.69
C LEU A 55 -11.93 18.24 5.08
N VAL A 56 -12.73 19.30 4.90
CA VAL A 56 -12.25 20.61 4.43
C VAL A 56 -11.21 21.19 5.39
N ARG A 57 -11.46 21.18 6.71
CA ARG A 57 -10.47 21.65 7.71
C ARG A 57 -9.18 20.82 7.69
N ALA A 58 -9.27 19.52 7.43
CA ALA A 58 -8.12 18.64 7.33
C ALA A 58 -7.38 18.78 5.99
N GLY A 59 -7.94 19.48 4.99
CA GLY A 59 -7.39 19.60 3.65
C GLY A 59 -7.51 18.33 2.79
N PHE A 60 -8.43 17.43 3.13
CA PHE A 60 -8.71 16.22 2.34
C PHE A 60 -9.75 16.52 1.28
N THR A 61 -9.39 16.30 0.02
CA THR A 61 -10.28 16.57 -1.12
C THR A 61 -10.83 15.29 -1.75
N GLY A 62 -10.17 14.15 -1.56
CA GLY A 62 -10.47 12.92 -2.28
C GLY A 62 -10.24 13.10 -3.78
N ARG A 63 -9.24 13.88 -4.19
CA ARG A 63 -8.98 14.20 -5.62
C ARG A 63 -7.50 14.07 -5.98
N ILE A 64 -6.71 13.37 -5.17
CA ILE A 64 -5.27 13.23 -5.43
C ILE A 64 -4.98 12.60 -6.80
N GLU A 65 -5.78 11.58 -7.19
CA GLU A 65 -5.65 10.90 -8.48
C GLU A 65 -5.80 11.86 -9.67
N SER A 66 -6.75 12.80 -9.62
CA SER A 66 -6.96 13.76 -10.73
C SER A 66 -5.82 14.78 -10.87
N ARG A 67 -4.88 14.82 -9.93
CA ARG A 67 -3.68 15.68 -9.99
C ARG A 67 -2.45 14.93 -10.49
N LEU A 68 -2.54 13.62 -10.73
CA LEU A 68 -1.38 12.78 -11.03
C LEU A 68 -0.61 13.26 -12.26
N GLU A 69 -1.26 13.36 -13.42
CA GLU A 69 -0.60 13.75 -14.67
C GLU A 69 -0.07 15.20 -14.63
N ALA A 70 -0.81 16.10 -13.98
CA ALA A 70 -0.35 17.47 -13.75
C ALA A 70 0.94 17.52 -12.91
N ARG A 71 1.05 16.65 -11.89
CA ARG A 71 2.27 16.53 -11.08
C ARG A 71 3.41 15.82 -11.79
N LEU A 72 3.10 14.85 -12.66
CA LEU A 72 4.09 14.22 -13.53
C LEU A 72 4.61 15.19 -14.61
N GLY A 73 3.85 16.25 -14.92
CA GLY A 73 4.13 17.16 -16.03
C GLY A 73 3.88 16.55 -17.42
N ARG A 74 3.22 15.39 -17.47
CA ARG A 74 2.90 14.62 -18.69
C ARG A 74 1.81 13.59 -18.42
N PRO A 75 1.12 13.10 -19.48
CA PRO A 75 0.25 11.95 -19.33
C PRO A 75 1.04 10.67 -19.00
N ILE A 76 0.33 9.68 -18.44
CA ILE A 76 0.86 8.32 -18.29
C ILE A 76 1.10 7.74 -19.69
N ASP A 77 2.26 7.12 -19.89
CA ASP A 77 2.64 6.44 -21.12
C ASP A 77 2.19 4.97 -21.06
N PRO A 78 1.16 4.56 -21.82
CA PRO A 78 0.62 3.20 -21.75
C PRO A 78 1.62 2.13 -22.21
N ALA A 79 2.48 2.45 -23.18
CA ALA A 79 3.46 1.50 -23.70
C ALA A 79 4.57 1.25 -22.67
N ARG A 80 5.03 2.32 -22.01
CA ARG A 80 5.97 2.22 -20.90
C ARG A 80 5.37 1.51 -19.68
N ALA A 81 4.10 1.78 -19.38
CA ALA A 81 3.38 1.11 -18.31
C ALA A 81 3.24 -0.40 -18.59
N ASP A 82 2.96 -0.81 -19.82
CA ASP A 82 2.88 -2.23 -20.17
C ASP A 82 4.24 -2.93 -20.11
N LEU A 83 5.32 -2.27 -20.57
CA LEU A 83 6.67 -2.77 -20.37
C LEU A 83 6.99 -2.94 -18.88
N GLY A 84 6.64 -1.96 -18.06
CA GLY A 84 6.77 -2.03 -16.61
C GLY A 84 5.97 -3.17 -15.99
N ARG A 85 4.75 -3.39 -16.48
CA ARG A 85 3.90 -4.51 -16.07
C ARG A 85 4.59 -5.83 -16.38
N LEU A 86 5.11 -6.03 -17.59
CA LEU A 86 5.84 -7.26 -17.93
C LEU A 86 6.99 -7.51 -16.95
N LEU A 87 7.84 -6.50 -16.72
CA LEU A 87 8.95 -6.59 -15.78
C LEU A 87 8.50 -6.86 -14.34
N PHE A 88 7.38 -6.30 -13.90
CA PHE A 88 6.86 -6.47 -12.54
C PHE A 88 6.44 -7.91 -12.23
N PHE A 89 5.98 -8.66 -13.24
CA PHE A 89 5.56 -10.05 -13.09
C PHE A 89 6.65 -11.06 -13.48
N ASP A 90 7.69 -10.63 -14.20
CA ASP A 90 8.75 -11.50 -14.67
C ASP A 90 9.82 -11.77 -13.59
N LYS A 91 10.25 -13.02 -13.49
CA LYS A 91 11.32 -13.47 -12.58
C LYS A 91 12.72 -13.21 -13.13
N ILE A 92 12.83 -12.80 -14.40
CA ILE A 92 14.10 -12.51 -15.08
C ILE A 92 14.98 -11.52 -14.33
N LEU A 93 14.37 -10.65 -13.51
CA LEU A 93 15.04 -9.63 -12.72
C LEU A 93 15.75 -10.16 -11.47
N GLY A 94 15.55 -11.42 -11.07
CA GLY A 94 16.30 -12.07 -10.00
C GLY A 94 17.36 -13.03 -10.55
N LEU A 95 18.53 -13.12 -9.91
CA LEU A 95 19.56 -14.08 -10.34
C LEU A 95 19.20 -15.53 -9.97
N HIS A 96 18.27 -15.71 -9.01
CA HIS A 96 17.73 -17.00 -8.59
C HIS A 96 16.51 -17.48 -9.41
N GLU A 97 15.90 -16.59 -10.21
CA GLU A 97 14.77 -16.92 -11.11
C GLU A 97 13.50 -17.47 -10.43
N ASP A 98 13.34 -17.26 -9.13
CA ASP A 98 12.25 -17.85 -8.36
C ASP A 98 11.19 -16.83 -7.91
N ASN A 99 11.54 -15.54 -7.86
CA ASN A 99 10.67 -14.45 -7.39
C ASN A 99 10.59 -13.27 -8.38
N SER A 100 9.50 -12.49 -8.29
CA SER A 100 9.29 -11.23 -9.01
C SER A 100 8.64 -10.19 -8.08
N CYS A 101 8.50 -8.94 -8.54
CA CYS A 101 7.84 -7.90 -7.74
C CYS A 101 6.42 -8.34 -7.31
N ALA A 102 5.67 -8.95 -8.24
CA ALA A 102 4.33 -9.48 -8.00
C ALA A 102 4.26 -10.63 -7.00
N GLY A 103 5.38 -11.32 -6.73
CA GLY A 103 5.44 -12.37 -5.72
C GLY A 103 5.17 -11.82 -4.31
N CYS A 104 5.76 -10.66 -4.00
CA CYS A 104 5.57 -9.94 -2.74
C CYS A 104 4.45 -8.89 -2.80
N HIS A 105 4.15 -8.35 -3.99
CA HIS A 105 3.17 -7.29 -4.22
C HIS A 105 2.08 -7.75 -5.18
N SER A 106 1.27 -8.71 -4.72
CA SER A 106 0.32 -9.42 -5.57
C SER A 106 -0.97 -8.62 -5.78
N PRO A 107 -1.48 -8.51 -7.03
CA PRO A 107 -2.76 -7.86 -7.30
C PRO A 107 -3.93 -8.45 -6.50
N ALA A 108 -3.89 -9.76 -6.22
CA ALA A 108 -4.93 -10.46 -5.45
C ALA A 108 -5.05 -9.95 -4.00
N PHE A 109 -4.02 -9.24 -3.51
CA PHE A 109 -3.95 -8.67 -2.16
C PHE A 109 -3.73 -7.15 -2.23
N GLY A 110 -4.29 -6.48 -3.24
CA GLY A 110 -4.20 -5.03 -3.42
C GLY A 110 -2.79 -4.53 -3.76
N PHE A 111 -1.94 -5.40 -4.29
CA PHE A 111 -0.50 -5.18 -4.46
C PHE A 111 0.28 -5.08 -3.13
N GLY A 112 -0.22 -5.77 -2.11
CA GLY A 112 0.48 -6.09 -0.87
C GLY A 112 0.81 -7.58 -0.78
N ASP A 113 1.32 -7.99 0.37
CA ASP A 113 1.65 -9.38 0.65
C ASP A 113 0.56 -10.07 1.47
N SER A 114 0.15 -11.26 1.05
CA SER A 114 -0.72 -12.13 1.86
C SER A 114 -0.05 -12.62 3.15
N GLN A 115 1.28 -12.56 3.23
CA GLN A 115 2.07 -12.97 4.37
C GLN A 115 2.36 -11.82 5.34
N ARG A 116 2.56 -12.16 6.62
CA ARG A 116 2.98 -11.20 7.67
C ARG A 116 4.44 -10.76 7.53
N MET A 117 5.28 -11.63 6.97
CA MET A 117 6.68 -11.37 6.62
C MET A 117 6.90 -11.95 5.23
N ALA A 118 7.54 -11.18 4.35
CA ALA A 118 7.76 -11.56 2.97
C ALA A 118 8.63 -12.81 2.87
N ILE A 119 8.47 -13.56 1.78
CA ILE A 119 9.34 -14.67 1.40
C ILE A 119 9.88 -14.29 0.03
N GLY A 120 11.17 -14.00 -0.05
CA GLY A 120 11.81 -13.53 -1.28
C GLY A 120 12.35 -14.71 -2.09
N VAL A 121 13.67 -14.86 -2.04
CA VAL A 121 14.41 -15.96 -2.67
C VAL A 121 14.20 -17.29 -1.94
N ASP A 122 14.54 -18.39 -2.62
CA ASP A 122 14.27 -19.77 -2.23
C ASP A 122 12.80 -20.06 -1.96
N ASN A 123 11.91 -19.42 -2.72
CA ASN A 123 10.48 -19.66 -2.58
C ASN A 123 10.02 -20.84 -3.44
N ASN A 124 8.88 -21.43 -3.08
CA ASN A 124 8.29 -22.57 -3.78
C ASN A 124 7.58 -22.22 -5.11
N GLY A 125 7.84 -21.07 -5.71
CA GLY A 125 7.24 -20.60 -6.96
C GLY A 125 5.77 -20.19 -6.87
N VAL A 126 5.20 -20.12 -5.66
CA VAL A 126 3.78 -19.83 -5.41
C VAL A 126 3.62 -18.41 -4.87
N VAL A 127 2.64 -17.67 -5.39
CA VAL A 127 2.19 -16.40 -4.82
C VAL A 127 0.99 -16.63 -3.91
N GLY A 128 0.95 -15.97 -2.74
CA GLY A 128 -0.19 -16.00 -1.83
C GLY A 128 0.04 -16.77 -0.52
N PRO A 129 -1.04 -17.19 0.17
CA PRO A 129 -0.98 -17.76 1.52
C PRO A 129 -0.11 -19.02 1.66
N ASN A 130 0.04 -19.75 0.55
CA ASN A 130 0.78 -21.01 0.50
C ASN A 130 2.24 -20.84 0.03
N ARG A 131 2.72 -19.60 -0.15
CA ARG A 131 4.13 -19.32 -0.43
C ARG A 131 4.98 -19.79 0.75
N ARG A 132 6.03 -20.55 0.47
CA ARG A 132 6.98 -21.13 1.45
C ARG A 132 8.40 -20.84 1.02
N GLY A 133 9.28 -20.68 1.99
CA GLY A 133 10.69 -20.35 1.80
C GLY A 133 11.23 -19.57 3.01
N PRO A 134 12.50 -19.16 2.97
CA PRO A 134 13.10 -18.27 3.95
C PRO A 134 12.33 -16.94 4.06
N ARG A 135 12.15 -16.45 5.30
CA ARG A 135 11.43 -15.20 5.54
C ARG A 135 12.39 -14.02 5.55
N ASN A 136 11.97 -12.92 4.92
CA ASN A 136 12.62 -11.62 5.00
C ASN A 136 12.36 -10.97 6.38
N GLN A 137 13.04 -9.87 6.65
CA GLN A 137 13.04 -9.15 7.92
C GLN A 137 11.76 -8.33 8.17
N ARG A 138 11.00 -8.02 7.11
CA ARG A 138 9.85 -7.09 7.17
C ARG A 138 8.69 -7.57 6.30
N ARG A 139 7.51 -7.03 6.56
CA ARG A 139 6.36 -7.14 5.67
C ARG A 139 6.59 -6.28 4.42
N SER A 140 6.18 -6.76 3.26
CA SER A 140 6.11 -5.93 2.05
C SER A 140 4.98 -4.89 2.21
N PRO A 141 5.25 -3.58 2.02
CA PRO A 141 4.19 -2.57 2.01
C PRO A 141 3.32 -2.71 0.76
N LEU A 142 2.15 -2.05 0.77
CA LEU A 142 1.33 -1.88 -0.43
C LEU A 142 2.09 -1.01 -1.44
N VAL A 143 2.07 -1.35 -2.75
CA VAL A 143 2.65 -0.47 -3.78
C VAL A 143 1.64 0.48 -4.43
N ALA A 144 0.33 0.22 -4.26
CA ALA A 144 -0.70 1.15 -4.72
C ALA A 144 -0.52 2.54 -4.10
N ASN A 145 -0.76 3.59 -4.89
CA ASN A 145 -0.60 5.01 -4.52
C ASN A 145 0.83 5.45 -4.08
N THR A 146 1.85 4.60 -4.14
CA THR A 146 3.21 4.93 -3.67
C THR A 146 3.90 6.04 -4.46
N ILE A 147 3.41 6.36 -5.67
CA ILE A 147 3.90 7.50 -6.47
C ILE A 147 3.78 8.84 -5.70
N PHE A 148 2.83 8.95 -4.77
CA PHE A 148 2.62 10.14 -3.95
C PHE A 148 3.44 10.18 -2.67
N TYR A 149 4.29 9.18 -2.40
CA TYR A 149 4.95 9.08 -1.10
C TYR A 149 6.28 9.85 -1.14
N PRO A 150 6.49 10.90 -0.32
CA PRO A 150 7.76 11.64 -0.28
C PRO A 150 8.90 10.84 0.36
N ALA A 151 8.56 9.75 1.06
CA ALA A 151 9.50 8.79 1.61
C ALA A 151 8.95 7.37 1.48
N LEU A 152 9.80 6.44 1.06
CA LEU A 152 9.46 5.03 0.89
C LEU A 152 10.14 4.17 1.95
N MET A 153 9.65 2.93 2.04
CA MET A 153 10.02 1.93 3.03
C MET A 153 9.54 2.28 4.44
N TRP A 154 9.62 1.29 5.33
CA TRP A 154 9.15 1.46 6.69
C TRP A 154 10.02 2.37 7.59
N THR A 155 11.30 2.53 7.26
CA THR A 155 12.28 3.30 8.05
C THR A 155 12.72 4.56 7.31
N PRO A 156 11.76 5.30 6.73
CA PRO A 156 11.90 6.27 5.63
C PRO A 156 13.33 6.42 5.08
N ARG A 157 13.85 5.34 4.47
CA ARG A 157 15.28 5.27 4.09
C ARG A 157 15.52 5.73 2.66
N PHE A 158 14.45 5.83 1.86
CA PHE A 158 14.45 6.37 0.51
C PHE A 158 13.60 7.62 0.54
N VAL A 159 14.19 8.79 0.28
CA VAL A 159 13.53 10.08 0.57
C VAL A 159 13.77 11.06 -0.58
N ALA A 160 12.72 11.77 -0.98
CA ALA A 160 12.84 12.96 -1.82
C ALA A 160 13.33 14.14 -0.99
N LEU A 161 14.52 14.65 -1.29
CA LEU A 161 15.14 15.72 -0.51
C LEU A 161 14.39 17.07 -0.62
N SER A 162 13.66 17.27 -1.72
CA SER A 162 12.72 18.38 -1.91
C SER A 162 11.47 18.29 -1.02
N GLY A 163 11.17 17.09 -0.49
CA GLY A 163 9.90 16.78 0.17
C GLY A 163 8.74 16.52 -0.81
N ASP A 164 8.95 16.65 -2.11
CA ASP A 164 7.99 16.31 -3.16
C ASP A 164 8.52 15.12 -3.99
N PRO A 165 7.83 13.96 -4.04
CA PRO A 165 8.30 12.80 -4.79
C PRO A 165 8.33 12.99 -6.32
N PHE A 166 7.77 14.09 -6.84
CA PHE A 166 7.80 14.47 -8.25
C PHE A 166 8.85 15.54 -8.57
N ASP A 167 9.53 16.09 -7.56
CA ASP A 167 10.57 17.11 -7.75
C ASP A 167 11.97 16.50 -7.51
N PRO A 168 12.72 16.19 -8.59
CA PRO A 168 14.05 15.62 -8.50
C PRO A 168 15.17 16.66 -8.32
N SER A 169 14.85 17.96 -8.17
CA SER A 169 15.84 19.05 -8.18
C SER A 169 16.96 18.90 -7.15
N LEU A 170 16.65 18.35 -5.97
CA LEU A 170 17.62 18.07 -4.91
C LEU A 170 18.10 16.60 -4.88
N GLY A 171 17.59 15.77 -5.79
CA GLY A 171 17.85 14.32 -5.82
C GLY A 171 17.12 13.53 -4.74
N PHE A 172 17.36 12.22 -4.75
CA PHE A 172 16.74 11.27 -3.83
C PHE A 172 17.80 10.57 -2.97
N LYS A 173 17.63 10.62 -1.66
CA LYS A 173 18.57 10.01 -0.70
C LYS A 173 18.24 8.53 -0.50
N PHE A 174 19.27 7.69 -0.59
CA PHE A 174 19.24 6.26 -0.36
C PHE A 174 20.40 5.85 0.57
N PRO A 175 20.36 4.68 1.20
CA PRO A 175 21.54 4.08 1.83
C PRO A 175 22.65 3.81 0.80
N PRO A 176 23.88 3.52 1.26
CA PRO A 176 24.89 2.94 0.39
C PRO A 176 24.40 1.65 -0.28
N PRO A 177 24.84 1.35 -1.50
CA PRO A 177 25.82 2.13 -2.28
C PRO A 177 25.23 3.31 -3.08
N GLU A 178 23.91 3.38 -3.26
CA GLU A 178 23.29 4.41 -4.11
C GLU A 178 23.48 5.83 -3.57
N ASN A 179 23.48 6.01 -2.24
CA ASN A 179 23.69 7.29 -1.53
C ASN A 179 22.76 8.44 -1.98
N LEU A 180 23.08 9.09 -3.11
CA LEU A 180 22.27 10.14 -3.72
C LEU A 180 22.02 9.78 -5.19
N LEU A 181 20.76 9.50 -5.52
CA LEU A 181 20.32 9.25 -6.89
C LEU A 181 19.78 10.52 -7.52
N THR A 182 20.33 10.87 -8.68
CA THR A 182 19.90 11.98 -9.54
C THR A 182 19.56 11.45 -10.95
N GLY A 183 19.01 12.31 -11.82
CA GLY A 183 18.73 11.95 -13.22
C GLY A 183 17.52 11.03 -13.43
N VAL A 184 16.67 10.84 -12.42
CA VAL A 184 15.38 10.15 -12.54
C VAL A 184 14.24 11.10 -12.12
N PRO A 185 13.04 11.00 -12.71
CA PRO A 185 12.01 12.03 -12.54
C PRO A 185 11.27 11.98 -11.20
N THR A 186 11.18 10.81 -10.57
CA THR A 186 10.39 10.62 -9.34
C THR A 186 11.08 9.71 -8.34
N LEU A 187 10.73 9.82 -7.05
CA LEU A 187 11.25 8.93 -6.01
C LEU A 187 10.91 7.45 -6.31
N LEU A 188 9.73 7.20 -6.87
CA LEU A 188 9.31 5.85 -7.26
C LEU A 188 10.21 5.27 -8.35
N SER A 189 10.59 6.08 -9.35
CA SER A 189 11.57 5.66 -10.36
C SER A 189 12.97 5.45 -9.78
N ALA A 190 13.38 6.21 -8.77
CA ALA A 190 14.65 5.96 -8.08
C ALA A 190 14.67 4.60 -7.37
N GLN A 191 13.54 4.18 -6.78
CA GLN A 191 13.42 2.91 -6.06
C GLN A 191 13.17 1.69 -6.96
N GLY A 192 12.45 1.87 -8.09
CA GLY A 192 11.73 0.81 -8.82
C GLY A 192 12.53 -0.38 -9.37
N SER A 193 13.84 -0.44 -9.17
CA SER A 193 14.66 -1.61 -9.53
C SER A 193 15.63 -2.06 -8.43
N LEU A 194 15.63 -1.43 -7.26
CA LEU A 194 16.52 -1.83 -6.16
C LEU A 194 16.22 -3.22 -5.59
N PRO A 195 14.97 -3.71 -5.51
CA PRO A 195 14.72 -5.08 -5.05
C PRO A 195 15.46 -6.16 -5.85
N SER A 196 15.74 -5.91 -7.13
CA SER A 196 16.52 -6.82 -8.00
C SER A 196 17.98 -7.00 -7.56
N THR A 197 18.50 -6.12 -6.70
CA THR A 197 19.86 -6.21 -6.14
C THR A 197 19.89 -6.67 -4.69
N GLU A 198 18.73 -6.75 -4.04
CA GLU A 198 18.63 -7.16 -2.65
C GLU A 198 18.63 -8.69 -2.55
N LEU A 199 19.67 -9.24 -1.91
CA LEU A 199 19.94 -10.69 -1.86
C LEU A 199 18.80 -11.51 -1.28
N VAL A 200 18.19 -11.01 -0.20
CA VAL A 200 17.05 -11.67 0.48
C VAL A 200 15.70 -11.41 -0.21
N GLU A 201 15.64 -10.50 -1.18
CA GLU A 201 14.40 -10.15 -1.87
C GLU A 201 14.29 -10.85 -3.22
N MET A 202 15.17 -10.53 -4.17
CA MET A 202 15.11 -11.07 -5.53
C MET A 202 16.47 -11.54 -6.08
N ALA A 203 17.60 -10.95 -5.64
CA ALA A 203 18.88 -11.26 -6.27
C ALA A 203 19.29 -12.73 -6.05
N GLY A 204 19.28 -13.23 -4.81
CA GLY A 204 19.71 -14.60 -4.48
C GLY A 204 21.09 -14.65 -3.83
N PHE A 205 21.46 -15.83 -3.33
CA PHE A 205 22.68 -16.06 -2.53
C PHE A 205 23.64 -17.10 -3.14
N THR A 206 23.42 -17.50 -4.38
CA THR A 206 24.16 -18.58 -5.04
C THR A 206 25.65 -18.27 -5.14
N GLY A 207 26.50 -19.20 -4.69
CA GLY A 207 27.96 -19.05 -4.76
C GLY A 207 28.57 -18.13 -3.71
N ILE A 208 27.80 -17.70 -2.70
CA ILE A 208 28.34 -17.02 -1.51
C ILE A 208 29.36 -17.89 -0.74
N THR A 209 29.26 -19.23 -0.82
CA THR A 209 30.27 -20.11 -0.22
C THR A 209 31.63 -19.99 -0.91
N ALA A 210 31.64 -19.81 -2.22
CA ALA A 210 32.85 -19.62 -3.02
C ALA A 210 33.34 -18.16 -2.99
N ASN A 211 32.42 -17.21 -2.86
CA ASN A 211 32.71 -15.78 -2.75
C ASN A 211 31.93 -15.14 -1.59
N PRO A 212 32.42 -15.28 -0.35
CA PRO A 212 31.67 -14.90 0.85
C PRO A 212 31.42 -13.41 1.02
N GLY A 213 32.18 -12.56 0.30
CA GLY A 213 32.08 -11.11 0.42
C GLY A 213 32.02 -10.63 1.89
N PRO A 214 31.22 -9.59 2.21
CA PRO A 214 31.05 -9.12 3.59
C PRO A 214 30.12 -10.01 4.45
N PHE A 215 29.50 -11.04 3.89
CA PHE A 215 28.41 -11.78 4.54
C PHE A 215 28.90 -12.79 5.59
N GLY A 216 30.06 -13.42 5.36
CA GLY A 216 30.63 -14.42 6.27
C GLY A 216 29.81 -15.71 6.41
N ALA A 217 30.36 -16.70 7.11
CA ALA A 217 29.86 -18.08 7.11
C ALA A 217 28.41 -18.29 7.57
N ARG A 218 27.84 -17.37 8.36
CA ARG A 218 26.43 -17.44 8.81
C ARG A 218 25.42 -17.31 7.67
N HIS A 219 25.83 -16.82 6.51
CA HIS A 219 24.97 -16.68 5.34
C HIS A 219 25.11 -17.84 4.34
N PHE A 220 26.04 -18.78 4.57
CA PHE A 220 26.22 -19.95 3.69
C PHE A 220 24.99 -20.85 3.62
N GLN A 221 24.17 -20.85 4.67
CA GLN A 221 22.90 -21.59 4.70
C GLN A 221 21.86 -21.07 3.68
N PHE A 222 22.08 -19.91 3.08
CA PHE A 222 21.26 -19.37 1.98
C PHE A 222 21.84 -19.71 0.60
N ASP A 223 23.02 -20.33 0.54
CA ASP A 223 23.59 -20.87 -0.69
C ASP A 223 23.01 -22.27 -0.95
N ASN A 224 21.91 -22.35 -1.68
CA ASN A 224 21.35 -23.63 -2.07
C ASN A 224 21.91 -24.18 -3.40
N GLY A 225 22.89 -23.48 -4.00
CA GLY A 225 23.50 -23.86 -5.27
C GLY A 225 22.60 -23.73 -6.51
N LEU A 226 21.41 -23.14 -6.38
CA LEU A 226 20.47 -22.89 -7.48
C LEU A 226 20.59 -21.44 -7.96
N GLY A 227 20.39 -21.16 -9.25
CA GLY A 227 20.50 -19.81 -9.82
C GLY A 227 21.91 -19.45 -10.31
N GLN A 228 22.11 -18.18 -10.68
CA GLN A 228 23.41 -17.69 -11.13
C GLN A 228 24.29 -17.27 -9.94
N THR A 229 25.59 -17.57 -10.03
CA THR A 229 26.58 -17.17 -9.04
C THR A 229 26.60 -15.67 -8.83
N LEU A 230 26.57 -15.25 -7.56
CA LEU A 230 26.67 -13.87 -7.15
C LEU A 230 27.99 -13.26 -7.68
N PRO A 231 27.95 -12.12 -8.38
CA PRO A 231 29.16 -11.49 -8.88
C PRO A 231 30.02 -11.00 -7.71
N ALA A 232 31.33 -10.82 -7.93
CA ALA A 232 32.20 -10.20 -6.93
C ALA A 232 31.76 -8.75 -6.62
N PRO A 233 32.05 -8.23 -5.41
CA PRO A 233 31.82 -6.82 -5.13
C PRO A 233 32.72 -5.97 -6.03
N ASP A 234 32.25 -4.76 -6.34
CA ASP A 234 33.06 -3.76 -7.03
C ASP A 234 34.12 -3.14 -6.09
N GLU A 235 34.82 -2.12 -6.59
CA GLU A 235 35.88 -1.40 -5.86
C GLU A 235 35.37 -0.73 -4.56
N THR A 236 34.06 -0.46 -4.46
CA THR A 236 33.43 0.12 -3.26
C THR A 236 33.08 -0.93 -2.21
N GLY A 237 33.23 -2.21 -2.53
CA GLY A 237 32.92 -3.34 -1.66
C GLY A 237 31.44 -3.77 -1.68
N PHE A 238 30.64 -3.22 -2.61
CA PHE A 238 29.22 -3.56 -2.74
C PHE A 238 28.95 -4.42 -3.99
N HIS A 239 27.88 -5.22 -3.94
CA HIS A 239 27.48 -6.08 -5.05
C HIS A 239 26.38 -5.48 -5.92
N ASN A 240 25.74 -4.36 -5.50
CA ASN A 240 24.55 -3.84 -6.17
C ASN A 240 24.82 -3.53 -7.65
N PHE A 241 25.88 -2.77 -7.98
CA PHE A 241 26.17 -2.41 -9.37
C PHE A 241 26.57 -3.64 -10.24
N PRO A 242 27.44 -4.56 -9.76
CA PRO A 242 27.66 -5.84 -10.45
C PRO A 242 26.38 -6.66 -10.70
N ILE A 243 25.50 -6.78 -9.70
CA ILE A 243 24.20 -7.48 -9.86
C ILE A 243 23.33 -6.76 -10.89
N GLN A 244 23.29 -5.41 -10.88
CA GLN A 244 22.54 -4.64 -11.87
C GLN A 244 23.03 -4.93 -13.29
N ALA A 245 24.35 -4.99 -13.50
CA ALA A 245 24.93 -5.32 -14.80
C ALA A 245 24.54 -6.73 -15.25
N MET A 246 24.53 -7.72 -14.35
CA MET A 246 24.06 -9.08 -14.67
C MET A 246 22.57 -9.11 -15.04
N VAL A 247 21.72 -8.38 -14.31
CA VAL A 247 20.28 -8.27 -14.62
C VAL A 247 20.06 -7.60 -15.99
N ASP A 248 20.80 -6.53 -16.28
CA ASP A 248 20.73 -5.86 -17.58
C ASP A 248 21.23 -6.78 -18.70
N ALA A 249 22.31 -7.53 -18.49
CA ALA A 249 22.82 -8.51 -19.45
C ALA A 249 21.79 -9.61 -19.77
N ARG A 250 21.06 -10.10 -18.77
CA ARG A 250 19.98 -11.10 -18.94
C ARG A 250 18.88 -10.60 -19.85
N LEU A 251 18.43 -9.35 -19.66
CA LEU A 251 17.42 -8.74 -20.53
C LEU A 251 17.96 -8.49 -21.94
N ASN A 252 19.20 -8.01 -22.04
CA ASN A 252 19.86 -7.74 -23.32
C ASN A 252 20.10 -9.02 -24.16
N ALA A 253 20.12 -10.19 -23.54
CA ALA A 253 20.22 -11.48 -24.23
C ALA A 253 18.89 -11.94 -24.86
N ILE A 254 17.77 -11.25 -24.61
CA ILE A 254 16.44 -11.64 -25.06
C ILE A 254 15.98 -10.66 -26.16
N PRO A 255 15.92 -11.09 -27.44
CA PRO A 255 15.52 -10.22 -28.56
C PRO A 255 14.15 -9.55 -28.37
N ALA A 256 13.20 -10.26 -27.78
CA ALA A 256 11.87 -9.71 -27.48
C ALA A 256 11.91 -8.55 -26.48
N TYR A 257 12.87 -8.55 -25.53
CA TYR A 257 13.06 -7.40 -24.64
C TYR A 257 13.72 -6.24 -25.39
N LEU A 258 14.73 -6.50 -26.23
CA LEU A 258 15.35 -5.45 -27.06
C LEU A 258 14.33 -4.71 -27.93
N GLU A 259 13.38 -5.43 -28.53
CA GLU A 259 12.26 -4.86 -29.29
C GLU A 259 11.32 -4.04 -28.39
N LYS A 260 10.87 -4.60 -27.26
CA LYS A 260 9.95 -3.90 -26.35
C LYS A 260 10.53 -2.65 -25.74
N PHE A 261 11.81 -2.67 -25.34
CA PHE A 261 12.50 -1.48 -24.87
C PHE A 261 12.74 -0.49 -26.00
N GLY A 262 13.05 -0.95 -27.21
CA GLY A 262 13.17 -0.10 -28.40
C GLY A 262 11.88 0.64 -28.75
N ALA A 263 10.74 -0.03 -28.60
CA ALA A 263 9.42 0.57 -28.80
C ALA A 263 9.14 1.74 -27.85
N VAL A 264 9.61 1.67 -26.60
CA VAL A 264 9.36 2.69 -25.57
C VAL A 264 10.43 3.78 -25.54
N PHE A 265 11.70 3.41 -25.72
CA PHE A 265 12.85 4.30 -25.47
C PHE A 265 13.65 4.66 -26.72
N ASN A 266 13.34 4.09 -27.88
CA ASN A 266 14.11 4.29 -29.12
C ASN A 266 13.20 4.46 -30.35
N GLY A 267 12.04 5.08 -30.17
CA GLY A 267 11.14 5.47 -31.26
C GLY A 267 10.63 4.31 -32.13
N GLY A 268 10.49 3.11 -31.56
CA GLY A 268 10.04 1.93 -32.32
C GLY A 268 11.17 1.05 -32.86
N VAL A 269 12.42 1.50 -32.82
CA VAL A 269 13.56 0.75 -33.35
C VAL A 269 14.11 -0.17 -32.25
N PRO A 270 14.21 -1.50 -32.47
CA PRO A 270 14.79 -2.41 -31.49
C PRO A 270 16.19 -1.98 -31.05
N LEU A 271 16.48 -2.16 -29.75
CA LEU A 271 17.81 -1.87 -29.21
C LEU A 271 18.83 -2.91 -29.68
N SER A 272 20.09 -2.51 -29.82
CA SER A 272 21.19 -3.47 -29.95
C SER A 272 21.48 -4.16 -28.61
N PRO A 273 22.07 -5.38 -28.60
CA PRO A 273 22.53 -6.01 -27.37
C PRO A 273 23.42 -5.06 -26.55
N GLY A 274 23.11 -4.91 -25.27
CA GLY A 274 23.73 -3.95 -24.35
C GLY A 274 23.00 -2.61 -24.25
N GLY A 275 21.96 -2.37 -25.06
CA GLY A 275 21.20 -1.12 -25.05
C GLY A 275 20.18 -0.98 -23.91
N ILE A 276 19.72 -2.08 -23.31
CA ILE A 276 18.82 -2.02 -22.14
C ILE A 276 19.64 -1.65 -20.91
N THR A 277 19.19 -0.63 -20.19
CA THR A 277 19.85 -0.11 -18.99
C THR A 277 18.94 -0.13 -17.76
N ILE A 278 19.52 -0.11 -16.57
CA ILE A 278 18.79 0.10 -15.32
C ILE A 278 17.92 1.36 -15.33
N HIS A 279 18.36 2.45 -16.00
CA HIS A 279 17.56 3.67 -16.09
C HIS A 279 16.22 3.40 -16.78
N MET A 280 16.24 2.67 -17.90
CA MET A 280 15.01 2.29 -18.61
C MET A 280 14.11 1.37 -17.75
N ARG A 281 14.69 0.40 -17.04
CA ARG A 281 13.93 -0.49 -16.12
C ARG A 281 13.23 0.28 -15.02
N ARG A 282 13.96 1.19 -14.37
CA ARG A 282 13.44 2.07 -13.31
C ARG A 282 12.25 2.89 -13.79
N LEU A 283 12.36 3.50 -14.97
CA LEU A 283 11.27 4.26 -15.58
C LEU A 283 10.07 3.37 -15.92
N ALA A 284 10.29 2.21 -16.53
CA ALA A 284 9.22 1.30 -16.90
C ALA A 284 8.44 0.79 -15.67
N ILE A 285 9.14 0.25 -14.66
CA ILE A 285 8.52 -0.29 -13.45
C ILE A 285 7.78 0.81 -12.66
N ALA A 286 8.33 2.01 -12.58
CA ALA A 286 7.66 3.14 -11.94
C ALA A 286 6.42 3.61 -12.72
N GLU A 287 6.45 3.57 -14.06
CA GLU A 287 5.27 3.91 -14.87
C GLU A 287 4.13 2.94 -14.59
N PHE A 288 4.41 1.63 -14.55
CA PHE A 288 3.42 0.63 -14.19
C PHE A 288 2.85 0.89 -12.79
N GLN A 289 3.71 1.08 -11.79
CA GLN A 289 3.24 1.36 -10.42
C GLN A 289 2.46 2.68 -10.32
N THR A 290 2.75 3.65 -11.17
CA THR A 290 1.98 4.91 -11.27
C THR A 290 0.54 4.65 -11.72
N THR A 291 0.32 3.66 -12.60
CA THR A 291 -1.05 3.22 -12.96
C THR A 291 -1.82 2.57 -11.82
N LEU A 292 -1.15 2.17 -10.73
CA LEU A 292 -1.78 1.60 -9.53
C LEU A 292 -2.28 2.70 -8.58
N THR A 293 -2.57 3.87 -9.13
CA THR A 293 -3.17 4.98 -8.40
C THR A 293 -4.68 4.79 -8.35
N ALA A 294 -5.27 4.94 -7.17
CA ALA A 294 -6.70 4.93 -6.98
C ALA A 294 -7.10 5.84 -5.81
N ALA A 295 -8.08 6.70 -6.05
CA ALA A 295 -8.73 7.54 -5.05
C ALA A 295 -10.26 7.43 -5.15
N ASP A 296 -10.78 6.20 -5.08
CA ASP A 296 -12.23 5.92 -5.16
C ASP A 296 -12.77 5.11 -3.96
N ALA A 297 -12.14 5.24 -2.80
CA ALA A 297 -12.74 4.72 -1.57
C ALA A 297 -14.04 5.49 -1.25
N PRO A 298 -14.95 4.89 -0.46
CA PRO A 298 -16.16 5.59 0.03
C PRO A 298 -15.91 6.98 0.61
N LEU A 299 -14.77 7.19 1.28
CA LEU A 299 -14.39 8.48 1.85
C LEU A 299 -14.00 9.50 0.77
N ASP A 300 -13.31 9.07 -0.30
CA ASP A 300 -12.98 9.92 -1.43
C ASP A 300 -14.24 10.42 -2.14
N ARG A 301 -15.17 9.50 -2.45
CA ARG A 301 -16.47 9.84 -3.05
C ARG A 301 -17.28 10.77 -2.15
N PHE A 302 -17.29 10.52 -0.84
CA PHE A 302 -17.94 11.42 0.11
C PHE A 302 -17.32 12.83 0.07
N ALA A 303 -15.99 12.94 0.05
CA ALA A 303 -15.28 14.22 -0.07
C ALA A 303 -15.60 14.96 -1.37
N ARG A 304 -15.94 14.23 -2.44
CA ARG A 304 -16.42 14.76 -3.72
C ARG A 304 -17.92 15.10 -3.74
N GLY A 305 -18.64 14.92 -2.64
CA GLY A 305 -20.05 15.31 -2.47
C GLY A 305 -21.04 14.15 -2.54
N GLU A 306 -20.59 12.92 -2.77
CA GLU A 306 -21.46 11.74 -2.79
C GLU A 306 -21.77 11.27 -1.36
N THR A 307 -22.67 11.98 -0.67
CA THR A 307 -22.96 11.72 0.74
C THR A 307 -23.47 10.30 1.03
N ARG A 308 -24.04 9.61 0.03
CA ARG A 308 -24.51 8.22 0.12
C ARG A 308 -23.40 7.18 -0.01
N ALA A 309 -22.17 7.56 -0.35
CA ALA A 309 -21.05 6.63 -0.48
C ALA A 309 -20.67 5.96 0.85
N MET A 310 -20.98 6.61 1.99
CA MET A 310 -20.69 6.11 3.33
C MET A 310 -21.96 5.87 4.14
N THR A 311 -21.97 4.80 4.91
CA THR A 311 -22.97 4.54 5.96
C THR A 311 -22.80 5.52 7.12
N SER A 312 -23.86 5.75 7.90
CA SER A 312 -23.77 6.60 9.11
C SER A 312 -22.71 6.12 10.10
N GLY A 313 -22.49 4.80 10.21
CA GLY A 313 -21.42 4.24 11.05
C GLY A 313 -20.02 4.61 10.57
N GLN A 314 -19.76 4.51 9.26
CA GLN A 314 -18.50 4.94 8.66
C GLN A 314 -18.27 6.44 8.85
N LYS A 315 -19.32 7.27 8.69
CA LYS A 315 -19.23 8.71 8.89
C LYS A 315 -18.89 9.08 10.34
N ARG A 316 -19.49 8.42 11.32
CA ARG A 316 -19.13 8.61 12.75
C ARG A 316 -17.68 8.23 13.04
N GLY A 317 -17.21 7.12 12.45
CA GLY A 317 -15.80 6.70 12.56
C GLY A 317 -14.84 7.72 11.95
N ALA A 318 -15.16 8.25 10.77
CA ALA A 318 -14.37 9.29 10.12
C ALA A 318 -14.33 10.57 10.97
N LEU A 319 -15.45 11.01 11.53
CA LEU A 319 -15.48 12.15 12.45
C LEU A 319 -14.57 11.93 13.68
N LEU A 320 -14.58 10.73 14.28
CA LEU A 320 -13.64 10.43 15.37
C LEU A 320 -12.19 10.57 14.90
N PHE A 321 -11.86 10.03 13.72
CA PHE A 321 -10.52 10.06 13.15
C PHE A 321 -10.00 11.50 12.91
N PHE A 322 -10.83 12.35 12.31
CA PHE A 322 -10.46 13.74 11.95
C PHE A 322 -10.60 14.72 13.12
N GLU A 323 -11.34 14.36 14.18
CA GLU A 323 -11.60 15.25 15.31
C GLU A 323 -11.08 14.64 16.63
N LYS A 324 -11.99 14.04 17.42
CA LYS A 324 -11.78 13.74 18.85
C LYS A 324 -10.64 12.76 19.13
N ALA A 325 -10.46 11.75 18.28
CA ALA A 325 -9.40 10.76 18.45
C ALA A 325 -8.04 11.26 17.96
N ARG A 326 -8.01 12.40 17.24
CA ARG A 326 -6.79 13.07 16.74
C ARG A 326 -5.91 12.19 15.86
N CYS A 327 -6.45 11.11 15.27
CA CYS A 327 -5.72 10.18 14.42
C CYS A 327 -5.03 10.91 13.26
N VAL A 328 -5.71 11.89 12.67
CA VAL A 328 -5.20 12.72 11.57
C VAL A 328 -3.92 13.53 11.91
N THR A 329 -3.55 13.65 13.19
CA THR A 329 -2.32 14.35 13.59
C THR A 329 -1.06 13.65 13.07
N CYS A 330 -1.05 12.31 13.10
CA CYS A 330 0.03 11.49 12.53
C CYS A 330 -0.39 10.90 11.18
N HIS A 331 -1.66 10.54 11.03
CA HIS A 331 -2.22 10.08 9.76
C HIS A 331 -2.71 11.28 8.92
N ALA A 332 -1.80 12.21 8.68
CA ALA A 332 -2.07 13.45 7.99
C ALA A 332 -2.48 13.20 6.53
N VAL A 333 -3.27 14.12 6.00
CA VAL A 333 -3.87 14.03 4.65
C VAL A 333 -3.54 15.24 3.77
N ALA A 334 -3.05 16.34 4.35
CA ALA A 334 -2.71 17.56 3.62
C ALA A 334 -1.20 17.74 3.45
N GLY A 335 -0.82 18.64 2.54
CA GLY A 335 0.58 18.98 2.29
C GLY A 335 1.39 17.78 1.78
N PRO A 336 2.59 17.51 2.33
CA PRO A 336 3.44 16.40 1.89
C PRO A 336 2.81 15.01 2.01
N SER A 337 1.74 14.88 2.81
CA SER A 337 1.00 13.63 2.96
C SER A 337 0.24 13.20 1.72
N ASN A 338 -0.07 14.11 0.80
CA ASN A 338 -0.76 13.81 -0.47
C ASN A 338 -2.02 12.93 -0.30
N GLU A 339 -2.84 13.18 0.72
CA GLU A 339 -4.04 12.39 1.04
C GLU A 339 -3.78 10.92 1.42
N MET A 340 -2.52 10.54 1.74
CA MET A 340 -2.10 9.14 2.00
C MET A 340 -2.23 8.70 3.46
N PHE A 341 -2.89 9.50 4.32
CA PHE A 341 -3.12 9.18 5.73
C PHE A 341 -1.83 8.82 6.49
N SER A 342 -0.76 9.58 6.24
CA SER A 342 0.56 9.42 6.83
C SER A 342 1.29 10.76 6.77
N ASP A 343 1.92 11.17 7.88
CA ASP A 343 2.84 12.30 7.89
C ASP A 343 4.26 11.92 7.43
N PHE A 344 4.46 10.65 7.08
CA PHE A 344 5.74 10.06 6.63
C PHE A 344 6.89 10.26 7.62
N ARG A 345 6.58 10.51 8.90
CA ARG A 345 7.58 10.63 9.97
C ARG A 345 7.65 9.35 10.80
N PRO A 346 8.83 9.00 11.32
CA PRO A 346 8.95 7.87 12.24
C PRO A 346 8.31 8.21 13.59
N HIS A 347 7.37 7.37 14.03
CA HIS A 347 6.73 7.45 15.35
C HIS A 347 6.96 6.18 16.16
N ARG A 348 7.22 6.31 17.46
CA ARG A 348 7.35 5.16 18.38
C ARG A 348 6.05 4.98 19.17
N ILE A 349 5.21 4.04 18.73
CA ILE A 349 3.91 3.76 19.35
C ILE A 349 3.92 2.63 20.39
N GLY A 350 5.09 1.99 20.62
CA GLY A 350 5.26 0.95 21.63
C GLY A 350 4.52 -0.37 21.34
N GLY A 351 4.34 -0.72 20.06
CA GLY A 351 3.69 -1.97 19.66
C GLY A 351 4.46 -3.24 20.12
N PRO A 352 3.77 -4.36 20.39
CA PRO A 352 4.41 -5.60 20.81
C PRO A 352 5.28 -6.21 19.71
N GLN A 353 6.33 -6.93 20.10
CA GLN A 353 7.16 -7.73 19.19
C GLN A 353 6.34 -8.93 18.66
N VAL A 354 6.25 -9.11 17.34
CA VAL A 354 5.45 -10.19 16.72
C VAL A 354 6.27 -11.08 15.75
N ALA A 355 7.59 -10.86 15.61
CA ALA A 355 8.46 -11.71 14.78
C ALA A 355 9.31 -12.72 15.60
N PRO A 356 9.55 -13.94 15.08
CA PRO A 356 10.54 -14.86 15.63
C PRO A 356 11.96 -14.32 15.38
N VAL A 357 12.85 -14.61 16.33
CA VAL A 357 14.28 -14.31 16.27
C VAL A 357 14.89 -15.03 15.06
N PHE A 358 15.64 -14.34 14.20
CA PHE A 358 16.45 -15.04 13.19
C PHE A 358 17.80 -15.43 13.79
N GLY A 359 18.13 -16.72 13.71
CA GLY A 359 19.28 -17.36 14.35
C GLY A 359 18.84 -18.29 15.48
N VAL A 360 19.37 -19.52 15.50
CA VAL A 360 19.20 -20.41 16.65
C VAL A 360 19.80 -19.69 17.87
N GLY A 361 18.96 -19.26 18.80
CA GLY A 361 19.39 -18.76 20.11
C GLY A 361 19.84 -17.30 20.22
N THR A 362 19.04 -16.33 19.78
CA THR A 362 19.17 -14.87 20.03
C THR A 362 19.92 -14.07 18.95
N ALA A 363 19.22 -13.14 18.30
CA ALA A 363 19.84 -12.07 17.53
C ALA A 363 19.06 -10.77 17.71
N ARG A 364 19.76 -9.78 18.26
CA ARG A 364 19.40 -8.36 18.19
C ARG A 364 19.60 -7.88 16.77
N VAL A 365 18.62 -7.18 16.22
CA VAL A 365 18.89 -6.24 15.15
C VAL A 365 19.40 -4.96 15.78
N ARG A 366 20.61 -4.53 15.41
CA ARG A 366 21.11 -3.21 15.79
C ARG A 366 20.23 -2.17 15.09
N LEU A 367 19.53 -1.36 15.87
CA LEU A 367 19.11 -0.04 15.41
C LEU A 367 20.37 0.73 14.99
N GLY A 368 20.26 1.55 13.95
CA GLY A 368 21.17 2.67 13.80
C GLY A 368 21.22 3.47 15.10
N ASP A 369 22.39 4.00 15.41
CA ASP A 369 22.84 4.43 16.73
C ASP A 369 22.07 5.62 17.33
N GLU A 370 20.85 5.42 17.86
CA GLU A 370 20.16 6.42 18.70
C GLU A 370 19.24 5.77 19.77
N ARG A 371 19.73 5.62 21.00
CA ARG A 371 18.94 5.27 22.21
C ARG A 371 18.69 6.50 23.09
N PRO A 372 17.44 6.75 23.52
CA PRO A 372 17.14 7.39 24.81
C PRO A 372 16.37 6.45 25.77
N PRO A 373 16.38 6.72 27.09
CA PRO A 373 15.99 5.75 28.12
C PRO A 373 14.49 5.75 28.44
N GLY A 374 13.92 4.57 28.74
CA GLY A 374 12.60 4.42 29.36
C GLY A 374 11.95 3.05 29.11
N ARG A 375 11.51 2.36 30.18
CA ARG A 375 10.86 1.03 30.13
C ARG A 375 9.32 1.17 30.06
N PRO A 376 8.57 0.34 29.29
CA PRO A 376 7.11 0.29 29.38
C PRO A 376 6.55 -1.05 29.91
N PHE A 377 5.33 -0.97 30.43
CA PHE A 377 4.55 -1.97 31.17
C PHE A 377 3.19 -2.22 30.47
N CYS A 378 2.75 -3.50 30.43
CA CYS A 378 1.41 -4.08 30.15
C CYS A 378 0.67 -3.77 28.82
N ARG A 379 -0.39 -4.47 28.38
CA ARG A 379 -0.89 -5.88 28.35
C ARG A 379 -1.98 -5.89 27.26
N SER A 380 -1.97 -6.84 26.32
CA SER A 380 -2.75 -6.81 25.05
C SER A 380 -4.11 -7.53 25.08
N VAL A 381 -5.04 -7.09 24.21
CA VAL A 381 -6.28 -7.79 23.81
C VAL A 381 -6.11 -8.43 22.41
N ARG A 382 -6.59 -9.66 22.25
CA ARG A 382 -6.50 -10.55 21.06
C ARG A 382 -7.66 -10.30 20.08
N ARG A 383 -7.52 -10.68 18.80
CA ARG A 383 -8.65 -10.76 17.83
C ARG A 383 -8.61 -12.03 16.96
N ASP A 384 -9.82 -12.50 16.67
CA ASP A 384 -10.25 -13.77 16.04
C ASP A 384 -10.20 -13.79 14.49
N PRO A 385 -10.22 -14.97 13.83
CA PRO A 385 -9.98 -15.14 12.41
C PRO A 385 -11.28 -15.04 11.60
N GLY A 386 -11.28 -14.22 10.55
CA GLY A 386 -12.40 -14.12 9.62
C GLY A 386 -11.95 -13.41 8.34
N GLY A 387 -11.64 -14.21 7.32
CA GLY A 387 -11.06 -13.81 6.04
C GLY A 387 -12.01 -13.07 5.10
N ARG A 388 -12.31 -11.81 5.42
CA ARG A 388 -12.79 -10.82 4.45
C ARG A 388 -11.72 -9.75 4.29
N ASN A 389 -11.42 -9.35 3.06
CA ASN A 389 -10.58 -8.19 2.77
C ASN A 389 -11.13 -6.98 3.52
N ARG A 390 -10.49 -6.65 4.64
CA ARG A 390 -10.72 -5.40 5.35
C ARG A 390 -9.83 -4.37 4.67
N SER A 391 -10.24 -3.10 4.72
CA SER A 391 -9.31 -1.99 4.56
C SER A 391 -8.13 -2.24 5.51
N GLU A 392 -6.97 -2.62 4.97
CA GLU A 392 -5.76 -2.73 5.76
C GLU A 392 -5.38 -1.31 6.17
N ALA A 393 -5.66 -0.94 7.43
CA ALA A 393 -4.94 0.16 8.04
C ALA A 393 -3.43 -0.14 7.94
N PRO A 394 -2.56 0.87 7.78
CA PRO A 394 -1.12 0.65 7.77
C PRO A 394 -0.74 -0.10 9.05
N GLN A 395 -0.42 -1.38 8.90
CA GLN A 395 0.06 -2.20 10.01
C GLN A 395 1.46 -1.69 10.35
N ALA A 396 1.74 -1.49 11.64
CA ALA A 396 2.98 -0.87 12.09
C ALA A 396 4.23 -1.62 11.60
N HIS A 397 5.28 -0.86 11.32
CA HIS A 397 6.63 -1.42 11.21
C HIS A 397 7.09 -1.97 12.56
N GLN A 398 7.73 -3.13 12.54
CA GLN A 398 8.35 -3.71 13.73
C GLN A 398 9.76 -3.10 13.89
N THR A 399 9.91 -2.13 14.80
CA THR A 399 11.20 -1.55 15.18
C THR A 399 11.74 -2.20 16.45
N PHE A 400 13.03 -2.54 16.42
CA PHE A 400 13.74 -3.31 17.42
C PHE A 400 14.08 -2.47 18.66
N GLY A 401 13.56 -2.82 19.82
CA GLY A 401 14.04 -2.31 21.11
C GLY A 401 14.86 -3.39 21.80
N GLY A 402 16.17 -3.16 21.96
CA GLY A 402 17.06 -4.09 22.68
C GLY A 402 18.50 -3.64 22.69
#